data_AF-A0A925LKB8-F1
#
_entry.id   AF-A0A925LKB8-F1
#
_cell.length_a   1.000
_cell.length_b   1.000
_cell.length_c   1.000
_cell.angle_alpha   90.00
_cell.angle_beta   90.00
_cell.angle_gamma   90.00
#
_symmetry.space_group_name_H-M   'P 1'
#
loop_
_entity.id
_entity.type
_entity.pdbx_description
1 polymer ?
#
loop_
_entity_poly.entity_id
_entity_poly.type
_entity_poly.pdbx_seq_one_letter_code
_entity_poly.pdbx_strand_id
1 'polypeptide(L)' 'MKLYGIEQTDVELTISHPEQSLLDRDNFIATRGFENKYSGYPLKAVYCRIDNDILVVTVYPLKKKREES' A
#
# COMPACT_ATOMS: atom_id res chain seq x y z
N MET A 1 12.27 11.25 4.76
CA MET A 1 10.91 11.82 4.87
C MET A 1 9.98 10.70 5.36
N LYS A 2 9.48 10.71 6.60
CA LYS A 2 8.58 9.66 7.15
C LYS A 2 7.12 10.10 6.96
N LEU A 3 6.56 9.92 5.76
CA LEU A 3 5.13 10.09 5.54
C LEU A 3 4.39 8.97 6.28
N TYR A 4 3.46 9.34 7.18
CA TYR A 4 2.58 8.43 7.94
C TYR A 4 3.26 7.36 8.83
N GLY A 5 4.57 7.49 9.11
CA GLY A 5 5.29 6.48 9.89
C GLY A 5 5.36 5.11 9.19
N ILE A 6 5.23 5.08 7.86
CA ILE A 6 5.29 3.85 7.06
C ILE A 6 6.74 3.36 7.04
N GLU A 7 6.94 2.12 7.46
CA GLU A 7 8.24 1.46 7.44
C GLU A 7 8.45 0.76 6.09
N GLN A 8 9.70 0.67 5.65
CA GLN A 8 10.03 -0.02 4.39
C GLN A 8 9.53 -1.47 4.40
N THR A 9 9.69 -2.17 5.52
CA THR A 9 9.19 -3.54 5.71
C THR A 9 7.68 -3.66 5.52
N ASP A 10 6.92 -2.63 5.91
CA ASP A 10 5.46 -2.65 5.70
C ASP A 10 5.13 -2.53 4.21
N VAL A 11 5.86 -1.69 3.46
CA VAL A 11 5.70 -1.59 2.00
C VAL A 11 6.05 -2.92 1.33
N GLU A 12 7.18 -3.53 1.71
CA GLU A 12 7.63 -4.83 1.19
C GLU A 12 6.62 -5.94 1.47
N LEU A 13 6.06 -5.98 2.69
CA LEU A 13 5.01 -6.94 3.06
C LEU A 13 3.72 -6.72 2.28
N THR A 14 3.29 -5.47 2.08
CA THR A 14 2.12 -5.16 1.25
C THR A 14 2.29 -5.65 -0.18
N ILE A 15 3.48 -5.50 -0.76
CA ILE A 15 3.76 -5.89 -2.15
C ILE A 15 3.95 -7.40 -2.31
N SER A 16 4.69 -8.04 -1.39
CA SER A 16 5.01 -9.47 -1.46
C SER A 16 3.87 -10.38 -1.03
N HIS A 17 3.05 -9.92 -0.08
CA HIS A 17 1.93 -10.69 0.47
C HIS A 17 0.66 -9.80 0.52
N PRO A 18 0.13 -9.39 -0.63
CA PRO A 18 -1.09 -8.59 -0.65
C PRO A 18 -2.30 -9.40 -0.17
N GLU A 19 -3.18 -8.78 0.60
CA GLU A 19 -4.53 -9.32 0.85
C GLU A 19 -5.43 -9.08 -0.36
N GLN A 20 -5.24 -7.96 -1.06
CA GLN A 20 -5.88 -7.68 -2.34
C GLN A 20 -4.86 -7.08 -3.30
N SER A 21 -4.95 -7.49 -4.56
CA SER A 21 -4.12 -6.95 -5.63
C SER A 21 -4.97 -6.64 -6.86
N LEU A 22 -4.68 -5.53 -7.52
CA LEU A 22 -5.31 -5.11 -8.76
C LEU A 22 -4.24 -4.59 -9.72
N LEU A 23 -4.43 -4.85 -11.02
CA LEU A 23 -3.67 -4.20 -12.08
C LEU A 23 -4.52 -3.05 -12.64
N ASP A 24 -4.02 -1.82 -12.52
CA ASP A 24 -4.62 -0.62 -13.12
C ASP A 24 -3.69 -0.08 -14.20
N ARG A 25 -4.02 -0.40 -15.46
CA ARG A 25 -3.19 -0.12 -16.64
C ARG A 25 -1.78 -0.72 -16.46
N ASP A 26 -0.79 0.13 -16.20
CA ASP A 26 0.62 -0.23 -16.02
C ASP A 26 1.04 -0.34 -14.55
N ASN A 27 0.16 0.00 -13.61
CA ASN A 27 0.46 0.01 -12.19
C ASN A 27 -0.19 -1.17 -11.47
N PHE A 28 0.59 -1.81 -10.62
CA PHE A 28 0.09 -2.74 -9.62
C PHE A 28 -0.34 -1.98 -8.38
N ILE A 29 -1.50 -2.36 -7.87
CA ILE A 29 -2.05 -1.86 -6.62
C ILE A 29 -2.13 -3.06 -5.68
N ALA A 30 -1.49 -2.95 -4.53
CA ALA A 30 -1.57 -3.94 -3.46
C ALA A 30 -2.14 -3.29 -2.20
N THR A 31 -2.96 -4.03 -1.46
CA THR A 31 -3.44 -3.63 -0.14
C THR A 31 -3.18 -4.72 0.87
N ARG A 32 -2.85 -4.31 2.11
CA ARG A 32 -2.64 -5.23 3.23
C ARG A 32 -2.99 -4.55 4.55
N GLY A 33 -3.77 -5.23 5.39
CA GLY A 33 -4.00 -4.88 6.78
C GLY A 33 -2.77 -5.09 7.66
N PHE A 34 -2.58 -4.21 8.64
CA PHE A 34 -1.58 -4.38 9.69
C PHE A 34 -2.27 -4.22 11.04
N GLU A 35 -2.23 -5.26 11.85
CA GLU A 35 -2.77 -5.19 13.21
C GLU A 35 -2.01 -4.12 14.01
N ASN A 36 -2.76 -3.27 14.72
CA ASN A 36 -2.22 -2.19 15.57
C ASN A 36 -1.36 -1.13 14.86
N LYS A 37 -1.29 -1.11 13.52
CA LYS A 37 -0.66 -0.03 12.76
C LYS A 37 -1.73 0.80 12.03
N TYR A 38 -1.34 2.01 11.61
CA TYR A 38 -2.13 2.84 10.69
C TYR A 38 -3.59 3.08 11.13
N SER A 39 -3.85 3.12 12.44
CA SER A 39 -5.20 3.25 13.00
C SER A 39 -6.19 2.18 12.53
N GLY A 40 -5.70 0.98 12.20
CA GLY A 40 -6.50 -0.14 11.69
C GLY A 40 -6.86 -0.04 10.20
N TYR A 41 -6.33 0.95 9.49
CA TYR A 41 -6.55 1.06 8.05
C TYR A 41 -5.53 0.22 7.27
N PRO A 42 -5.95 -0.48 6.20
CA PRO A 42 -5.02 -1.20 5.35
C PRO A 42 -4.09 -0.23 4.62
N LEU A 43 -2.83 -0.63 4.48
CA LEU A 43 -1.84 0.08 3.70
C LEU A 43 -2.07 -0.24 2.22
N LYS A 44 -2.17 0.79 1.38
CA LYS A 44 -2.21 0.66 -0.08
C LYS A 44 -0.87 1.07 -0.66
N ALA A 45 -0.27 0.20 -1.46
CA ALA A 45 0.92 0.46 -2.26
C ALA A 45 0.55 0.47 -3.73
N VAL A 46 0.97 1.50 -4.46
CA VAL A 46 0.92 1.57 -5.92
C VAL A 46 2.36 1.49 -6.41
N TYR A 47 2.65 0.51 -7.25
CA TYR A 47 3.98 0.24 -7.74
C TYR A 47 3.94 -0.26 -9.18
N CYS A 48 5.05 -0.13 -9.89
CA CYS A 48 5.25 -0.79 -11.18
C CYS A 48 6.50 -1.65 -11.10
N ARG A 49 6.57 -2.65 -11.99
CA ARG A 49 7.78 -3.45 -12.19
C ARG A 49 8.51 -2.90 -13.40
N ILE A 50 9.77 -2.55 -13.21
CA ILE A 50 10.66 -2.10 -14.28
C ILE A 50 11.82 -3.08 -14.29
N ASP A 51 11.91 -3.89 -15.35
CA ASP A 51 12.83 -5.02 -15.44
C ASP A 51 12.68 -5.98 -14.22
N ASN A 52 13.70 -6.03 -13.36
CA ASN A 52 13.70 -6.83 -12.13
C ASN A 52 13.47 -6.02 -10.86
N ASP A 53 13.26 -4.70 -10.98
CA ASP A 53 13.09 -3.80 -9.86
C ASP A 53 11.62 -3.40 -9.64
N ILE A 54 11.31 -3.06 -8.39
CA ILE A 54 10.01 -2.55 -7.99
C ILE A 54 10.13 -1.07 -7.73
N LEU A 55 9.46 -0.26 -8.54
CA LEU A 55 9.33 1.17 -8.31
C LEU A 55 8.03 1.45 -7.57
N VAL A 56 8.15 1.86 -6.30
CA VAL A 56 6.99 2.28 -5.50
C VAL A 56 6.63 3.71 -5.88
N VAL A 57 5.48 3.88 -6.54
CA VAL A 57 4.99 5.18 -6.99
C VAL A 57 4.37 5.95 -5.82
N THR A 58 3.54 5.28 -5.00
CA THR A 58 2.98 5.88 -3.79
C THR A 58 2.56 4.82 -2.78
N VAL A 59 2.59 5.15 -1.50
CA VAL A 59 2.11 4.31 -0.42
C VAL A 59 1.39 5.14 0.64
N TYR A 60 0.22 4.69 1.07
CA TYR A 60 -0.60 5.40 2.06
C TYR A 60 -1.64 4.48 2.71
N PRO A 61 -2.01 4.71 3.99
CA PRO A 61 -3.16 4.04 4.59
C PRO A 61 -4.46 4.48 3.91
N LEU A 62 -5.32 3.52 3.58
CA LEU A 62 -6.67 3.78 3.09
C LEU A 62 -7.52 4.31 4.25
N LYS A 63 -7.45 5.61 4.54
CA LYS A 63 -8.51 6.25 5.33
C LYS A 63 -9.82 5.93 4.62
N LYS A 64 -10.76 5.25 5.30
CA LYS A 64 -12.16 5.28 4.86
C LYS A 64 -12.49 6.76 4.64
N LYS A 65 -12.99 7.12 3.46
CA LYS A 65 -13.89 8.27 3.40
C LYS A 65 -14.91 7.98 4.51
N ARG A 66 -15.03 8.86 5.51
CA ARG A 66 -16.32 8.96 6.18
C ARG A 66 -17.29 9.18 5.03
N GLU A 67 -18.12 8.17 4.72
CA GLU A 67 -19.43 8.50 4.19
C GLU A 67 -20.01 9.41 5.27
N GLU A 68 -20.07 10.70 4.96
CA GLU A 68 -20.84 11.64 5.75
C GLU A 68 -22.29 11.14 5.67
N SER A 69 -22.79 10.79 6.86
CA SER A 69 -24.19 10.63 7.30
C SER A 69 -25.28 10.30 6.28
#